data_AF-A0A7S1WRQ1-F1
#
_entry.id   AF-A0A7S1WRQ1-F1
#
_cell.length_a   1.000
_cell.length_b   1.000
_cell.length_c   1.000
_cell.angle_alpha   90.00
_cell.angle_beta   90.00
_cell.angle_gamma   90.00
#
_symmetry.space_group_name_H-M   'P 1'
#
loop_
_entity.id
_entity.type
_entity.pdbx_description
1 polymer ?
#
loop_
_entity_poly.entity_id
_entity_poly.type
_entity_poly.pdbx_seq_one_letter_code
_entity_poly.pdbx_strand_id
1 'polypeptide(L)'
;MSEEAAAPAPAEAPAAESGAGASELVAYASGHEVSAFFNSNHHPEGRRYVKVKDRTEGFPLIGQSAGWLPATILESFDPAGFVEADQATWVHVQFSGTFRDTQHGHCEGLEMRVHPGLLRRSSVDAPSLVLSLFCVRWWDYWSNPSWSDWNVTSDGLLKDLLTGPYSVDQVLPGEYELHTAWVQKSQDLMQITGEEVRNMLRGPHISNWMFLWPTRSTTADSQPGCVGEYEYFAMTQRLERAGIPTGWPQTSYLYRQLSGRLMTPQMCLHPEYKVPATTRVHYAEFAEAQQDVADRAIGCLLDIRGSMGAPAVAGPSE
;
A
#
# COMPACT_ATOMS: atom_id res chain seq x y z
N MET A 1 -11.26 32.20 7.67
CA MET A 1 -12.50 31.42 7.57
C MET A 1 -12.40 30.64 6.29
N SER A 2 -11.85 29.44 6.38
CA SER A 2 -11.57 28.59 5.22
C SER A 2 -12.74 27.63 5.10
N GLU A 3 -13.44 27.68 3.96
CA GLU A 3 -14.51 26.73 3.62
C GLU A 3 -13.91 25.32 3.53
N GLU A 4 -14.27 24.48 4.49
CA GLU A 4 -14.06 23.04 4.46
C GLU A 4 -15.02 22.47 3.41
N ALA A 5 -14.49 22.18 2.22
CA ALA A 5 -15.26 21.61 1.12
C ALA A 5 -15.76 20.21 1.53
N ALA A 6 -17.08 20.09 1.70
CA ALA A 6 -17.74 18.83 2.00
C ALA A 6 -17.42 17.80 0.89
N ALA A 7 -16.90 16.63 1.30
CA ALA A 7 -16.63 15.53 0.40
C ALA A 7 -17.91 15.13 -0.36
N PRO A 8 -17.83 14.82 -1.67
CA PRO A 8 -18.99 14.40 -2.45
C PRO A 8 -19.61 13.13 -1.86
N ALA A 9 -20.95 13.11 -1.77
CA ALA A 9 -21.68 11.93 -1.34
C ALA A 9 -21.34 10.73 -2.24
N PRO A 10 -21.02 9.55 -1.69
CA PRO A 10 -20.71 8.38 -2.49
C PRO A 10 -21.92 7.98 -3.32
N ALA A 11 -21.69 7.74 -4.62
CA ALA A 11 -22.71 7.18 -5.50
C ALA A 11 -23.19 5.84 -4.91
N GLU A 12 -24.52 5.62 -4.89
CA GLU A 12 -25.11 4.34 -4.48
C GLU A 12 -24.51 3.22 -5.35
N ALA A 13 -23.63 2.44 -4.74
CA ALA A 13 -23.03 1.27 -5.32
C ALA A 13 -24.11 0.27 -5.71
N PRO A 14 -24.09 -0.31 -6.93
CA PRO A 14 -24.92 -1.47 -7.23
C PRO A 14 -24.61 -2.56 -6.20
N ALA A 15 -25.67 -3.11 -5.58
CA ALA A 15 -25.56 -4.20 -4.62
C ALA A 15 -24.76 -5.33 -5.26
N ALA A 16 -23.50 -5.46 -4.86
CA ALA A 16 -22.68 -6.59 -5.23
C ALA A 16 -23.34 -7.81 -4.58
N GLU A 17 -23.95 -8.67 -5.39
CA GLU A 17 -24.35 -10.00 -4.95
C GLU A 17 -23.06 -10.72 -4.52
N SER A 18 -22.79 -10.70 -3.21
CA SER A 18 -21.66 -11.37 -2.61
C SER A 18 -21.83 -12.86 -2.83
N GLY A 19 -21.20 -13.38 -3.87
CA GLY A 19 -21.15 -14.81 -4.21
C GLY A 19 -20.35 -15.65 -3.21
N ALA A 20 -20.28 -15.24 -1.94
CA ALA A 20 -19.95 -16.14 -0.84
C ALA A 20 -21.11 -17.14 -0.76
N GLY A 21 -20.98 -18.26 -1.49
CA GLY A 21 -21.93 -19.36 -1.44
C GLY A 21 -22.28 -19.61 0.01
N ALA A 22 -23.58 -19.54 0.33
CA ALA A 22 -24.10 -19.54 1.70
C ALA A 22 -23.60 -20.78 2.43
N SER A 23 -22.42 -20.66 3.03
CA SER A 23 -21.86 -21.69 3.88
C SER A 23 -22.75 -21.68 5.11
N GLU A 24 -23.44 -22.79 5.32
CA GLU A 24 -24.31 -22.97 6.47
C GLU A 24 -23.54 -22.59 7.74
N LEU A 25 -24.07 -21.62 8.48
CA LEU A 25 -23.41 -21.10 9.67
C LEU A 25 -23.29 -22.22 10.70
N VAL A 26 -22.07 -22.45 11.18
CA VAL A 26 -21.75 -23.54 12.10
C VAL A 26 -21.68 -23.01 13.53
N ALA A 27 -22.26 -23.73 14.49
CA ALA A 27 -22.08 -23.43 15.90
C ALA A 27 -20.67 -23.81 16.38
N TYR A 28 -20.08 -22.97 17.23
CA TYR A 28 -18.74 -23.20 17.79
C TYR A 28 -18.82 -23.19 19.32
N ALA A 29 -18.11 -24.11 19.97
CA ALA A 29 -17.98 -24.10 21.42
C ALA A 29 -16.73 -23.33 21.85
N SER A 30 -16.80 -22.68 23.01
CA SER A 30 -15.63 -22.07 23.66
C SER A 30 -14.49 -23.09 23.84
N GLY A 31 -13.26 -22.64 23.61
CA GLY A 31 -12.04 -23.44 23.67
C GLY A 31 -11.74 -24.27 22.42
N HIS A 32 -12.62 -24.30 21.41
CA HIS A 32 -12.33 -25.00 20.16
C HIS A 32 -11.23 -24.28 19.37
N GLU A 33 -10.27 -25.05 18.86
CA GLU A 33 -9.28 -24.58 17.90
C GLU A 33 -9.90 -24.51 16.50
N VAL A 34 -9.61 -23.42 15.80
CA VAL A 34 -10.13 -23.09 14.48
C VAL A 34 -9.04 -22.42 13.65
N SER A 35 -9.27 -22.29 12.34
CA SER A 35 -8.58 -21.31 11.52
C SER A 35 -9.52 -20.15 11.24
N ALA A 36 -9.09 -18.92 11.51
CA ALA A 36 -9.86 -17.71 11.29
C ALA A 36 -9.09 -16.77 10.35
N PHE A 37 -9.82 -16.00 9.55
CA PHE A 37 -9.20 -14.98 8.72
C PHE A 37 -8.87 -13.74 9.56
N PHE A 38 -7.59 -13.47 9.72
CA PHE A 38 -7.09 -12.27 10.38
C PHE A 38 -7.06 -11.10 9.37
N ASN A 39 -7.44 -9.91 9.81
CA ASN A 39 -7.25 -8.66 9.07
C ASN A 39 -6.97 -7.53 10.06
N SER A 40 -5.75 -6.97 10.03
CA SER A 40 -5.29 -5.98 11.00
C SER A 40 -6.09 -4.68 10.99
N ASN A 41 -6.75 -4.35 9.88
CA ASN A 41 -7.61 -3.17 9.79
C ASN A 41 -8.94 -3.33 10.57
N HIS A 42 -9.33 -4.56 10.93
CA HIS A 42 -10.53 -4.86 11.71
C HIS A 42 -10.28 -4.83 13.22
N HIS A 43 -9.08 -4.44 13.67
CA HIS A 43 -8.82 -4.33 15.10
C HIS A 43 -9.77 -3.31 15.75
N PRO A 44 -10.47 -3.65 16.85
CA PRO A 44 -11.53 -2.80 17.42
C PRO A 44 -11.03 -1.43 17.87
N GLU A 45 -9.79 -1.36 18.35
CA GLU A 45 -9.15 -0.11 18.75
C GLU A 45 -8.41 0.61 17.60
N GLY A 46 -8.56 0.13 16.36
CA GLY A 46 -7.90 0.72 15.19
C GLY A 46 -6.38 0.55 15.16
N ARG A 47 -5.82 -0.41 15.90
CA ARG A 47 -4.39 -0.77 15.87
C ARG A 47 -4.03 -1.54 14.59
N ARG A 48 -2.76 -1.65 14.24
CA ARG A 48 -2.24 -2.33 13.03
C ARG A 48 -1.23 -3.41 13.38
N TYR A 49 -1.63 -4.32 14.24
CA TYR A 49 -0.84 -5.50 14.53
C TYR A 49 -0.55 -6.30 13.27
N VAL A 50 0.68 -6.75 13.14
CA VAL A 50 1.09 -7.75 12.16
C VAL A 50 1.54 -9.01 12.87
N LYS A 51 1.19 -10.17 12.35
CA LYS A 51 1.71 -11.45 12.84
C LYS A 51 3.18 -11.54 12.43
N VAL A 52 4.06 -11.65 13.42
CA VAL A 52 5.50 -11.81 13.21
C VAL A 52 5.93 -13.24 13.54
N LYS A 53 7.04 -13.68 12.94
CA LYS A 53 7.65 -14.98 13.27
C LYS A 53 8.34 -14.92 14.63
N ASP A 54 9.15 -13.88 14.83
CA ASP A 54 9.98 -13.68 16.00
C ASP A 54 9.74 -12.29 16.62
N ARG A 55 9.98 -12.14 17.92
CA ARG A 55 9.95 -10.84 18.59
C ARG A 55 11.12 -10.00 18.09
N THR A 56 10.82 -8.91 17.41
CA THR A 56 11.79 -7.95 16.89
C THR A 56 11.36 -6.56 17.27
N GLU A 57 12.28 -5.75 17.80
CA GLU A 57 12.06 -4.33 18.10
C GLU A 57 12.52 -3.43 16.92
N GLY A 58 13.18 -4.00 15.92
CA GLY A 58 13.79 -3.24 14.81
C GLY A 58 12.83 -2.92 13.67
N PHE A 59 13.31 -2.08 12.75
CA PHE A 59 12.70 -1.84 11.45
C PHE A 59 13.63 -2.34 10.32
N PRO A 60 13.08 -2.80 9.18
CA PRO A 60 11.66 -2.85 8.84
C PRO A 60 10.88 -3.86 9.70
N LEU A 61 9.67 -3.49 10.14
CA LEU A 61 8.77 -4.44 10.79
C LEU A 61 7.95 -5.11 9.70
N ILE A 62 8.24 -6.38 9.43
CA ILE A 62 7.55 -7.17 8.41
C ILE A 62 6.71 -8.25 9.07
N GLY A 63 5.44 -8.33 8.70
CA GLY A 63 4.54 -9.37 9.18
C GLY A 63 3.27 -9.48 8.38
N GLN A 64 2.51 -10.55 8.63
CA GLN A 64 1.23 -10.77 7.98
C GLN A 64 0.18 -9.86 8.61
N SER A 65 -0.45 -9.02 7.78
CA SER A 65 -1.53 -8.09 8.15
C SER A 65 -2.91 -8.64 7.79
N ALA A 66 -3.02 -9.54 6.80
CA ALA A 66 -4.25 -10.26 6.54
C ALA A 66 -3.99 -11.69 6.05
N GLY A 67 -4.90 -12.61 6.37
CA GLY A 67 -4.87 -14.00 5.93
C GLY A 67 -5.28 -15.00 7.02
N TRP A 68 -5.39 -16.26 6.65
CA TRP A 68 -5.77 -17.34 7.58
C TRP A 68 -4.69 -17.61 8.63
N LEU A 69 -5.08 -17.55 9.90
CA LEU A 69 -4.25 -17.85 11.06
C LEU A 69 -4.93 -18.88 11.98
N PRO A 70 -4.17 -19.65 12.78
CA PRO A 70 -4.74 -20.45 13.87
C PRO A 70 -5.33 -19.54 14.96
N ALA A 71 -6.47 -19.93 15.51
CA ALA A 71 -7.15 -19.21 16.58
C ALA A 71 -7.93 -20.16 17.50
N THR A 72 -8.29 -19.68 18.68
CA THR A 72 -9.15 -20.38 19.64
C THR A 72 -10.43 -19.57 19.88
N ILE A 73 -11.58 -20.25 19.86
CA ILE A 73 -12.87 -19.64 20.18
C ILE A 73 -12.91 -19.27 21.66
N LEU A 74 -13.17 -18.01 21.99
CA LEU A 74 -13.25 -17.54 23.37
C LEU A 74 -14.65 -17.73 23.96
N GLU A 75 -15.69 -17.44 23.18
CA GLU A 75 -17.09 -17.50 23.59
C GLU A 75 -17.85 -18.48 22.68
N SER A 76 -18.71 -19.32 23.25
CA SER A 76 -19.56 -20.20 22.44
C SER A 76 -20.45 -19.36 21.52
N PHE A 77 -20.48 -19.73 20.24
CA PHE A 77 -21.23 -19.04 19.19
C PHE A 77 -22.44 -19.86 18.76
N ASP A 78 -23.61 -19.24 18.82
CA ASP A 78 -24.87 -19.77 18.29
C ASP A 78 -25.27 -19.00 17.03
N PRO A 79 -25.32 -19.67 15.85
CA PRO A 79 -25.77 -19.06 14.61
C PRO A 79 -27.14 -18.39 14.68
N ALA A 80 -28.04 -18.83 15.57
CA ALA A 80 -29.37 -18.23 15.71
C ALA A 80 -29.33 -16.79 16.25
N GLY A 81 -28.26 -16.41 16.95
CA GLY A 81 -28.07 -15.05 17.48
C GLY A 81 -27.27 -14.12 16.58
N PHE A 82 -26.82 -14.59 15.41
CA PHE A 82 -25.96 -13.83 14.52
C PHE A 82 -26.71 -12.73 13.78
N VAL A 83 -26.16 -11.52 13.78
CA VAL A 83 -26.65 -10.36 13.03
C VAL A 83 -25.48 -9.74 12.27
N GLU A 84 -25.54 -9.82 10.93
CA GLU A 84 -24.47 -9.37 10.01
C GLU A 84 -23.92 -7.97 10.37
N ALA A 85 -24.83 -7.01 10.57
CA ALA A 85 -24.50 -5.62 10.82
C ALA A 85 -23.97 -5.33 12.24
N ASP A 86 -24.10 -6.27 13.18
CA ASP A 86 -23.67 -6.09 14.56
C ASP A 86 -22.45 -6.97 14.88
N GLN A 87 -21.27 -6.35 14.87
CA GLN A 87 -20.01 -7.02 15.19
C GLN A 87 -20.00 -7.63 16.59
N ALA A 88 -20.82 -7.17 17.54
CA ALA A 88 -20.91 -7.79 18.86
C ALA A 88 -21.49 -9.22 18.81
N THR A 89 -22.21 -9.57 17.75
CA THR A 89 -22.74 -10.92 17.52
C THR A 89 -21.78 -11.84 16.77
N TRP A 90 -20.66 -11.30 16.26
CA TRP A 90 -19.66 -12.09 15.54
C TRP A 90 -18.85 -12.98 16.48
N VAL A 91 -18.18 -13.98 15.91
CA VAL A 91 -17.45 -15.00 16.69
C VAL A 91 -16.23 -14.36 17.36
N HIS A 92 -16.15 -14.46 18.69
CA HIS A 92 -15.03 -13.94 19.46
C HIS A 92 -13.89 -14.97 19.50
N VAL A 93 -12.72 -14.62 18.95
CA VAL A 93 -11.57 -15.52 18.84
C VAL A 93 -10.30 -14.87 19.38
N GLN A 94 -9.36 -15.71 19.81
CA GLN A 94 -7.99 -15.33 20.11
C GLN A 94 -7.06 -15.97 19.07
N PHE A 95 -6.44 -15.15 18.23
CA PHE A 95 -5.43 -15.62 17.29
C PHE A 95 -4.16 -16.03 18.02
N SER A 96 -3.53 -17.11 17.56
CA SER A 96 -2.34 -17.68 18.20
C SER A 96 -1.03 -17.06 17.70
N GLY A 97 -0.08 -16.90 18.63
CA GLY A 97 1.32 -16.51 18.40
C GLY A 97 1.61 -15.02 18.62
N THR A 98 2.82 -14.60 18.26
CA THR A 98 3.31 -13.23 18.50
C THR A 98 2.84 -12.23 17.44
N PHE A 99 2.34 -11.08 17.90
CA PHE A 99 1.96 -9.94 17.09
C PHE A 99 2.79 -8.71 17.47
N ARG A 100 2.94 -7.77 16.54
CA ARG A 100 3.57 -6.49 16.80
C ARG A 100 2.87 -5.36 16.07
N ASP A 101 2.66 -4.25 16.76
CA ASP A 101 2.21 -2.98 16.22
C ASP A 101 3.34 -1.95 16.33
N THR A 102 3.44 -1.04 15.37
CA THR A 102 4.52 -0.03 15.34
C THR A 102 4.45 0.97 16.49
N GLN A 103 3.27 1.19 17.08
CA GLN A 103 3.02 2.15 18.17
C GLN A 103 2.80 1.45 19.52
N HIS A 104 2.23 0.24 19.52
CA HIS A 104 1.80 -0.45 20.75
C HIS A 104 2.71 -1.64 21.13
N GLY A 105 3.77 -1.90 20.36
CA GLY A 105 4.73 -2.94 20.65
C GLY A 105 4.17 -4.35 20.47
N HIS A 106 4.61 -5.29 21.31
CA HIS A 106 4.32 -6.71 21.18
C HIS A 106 3.15 -7.19 22.04
N CYS A 107 2.41 -8.17 21.53
CA CYS A 107 1.53 -9.00 22.33
C CYS A 107 1.64 -10.48 21.93
N GLU A 108 1.39 -11.37 22.89
CA GLU A 108 1.21 -12.81 22.65
C GLU A 108 -0.28 -13.09 22.59
N GLY A 109 -0.74 -13.59 21.45
CA GLY A 109 -2.14 -13.70 21.14
C GLY A 109 -2.78 -12.35 20.78
N LEU A 110 -3.89 -12.40 20.04
CA LEU A 110 -4.66 -11.21 19.67
C LEU A 110 -6.15 -11.54 19.63
N GLU A 111 -6.93 -10.85 20.44
CA GLU A 111 -8.37 -11.04 20.55
C GLU A 111 -9.11 -10.17 19.54
N MET A 112 -10.02 -10.77 18.77
CA MET A 112 -10.80 -10.08 17.76
C MET A 112 -12.16 -10.77 17.56
N ARG A 113 -13.12 -10.02 17.03
CA ARG A 113 -14.37 -10.58 16.52
C ARG A 113 -14.26 -10.80 15.02
N VAL A 114 -14.59 -12.00 14.58
CA VAL A 114 -14.45 -12.44 13.18
C VAL A 114 -15.80 -12.91 12.66
N HIS A 115 -16.15 -12.46 11.46
CA HIS A 115 -17.36 -12.86 10.78
C HIS A 115 -17.42 -14.40 10.64
N PRO A 116 -18.52 -15.10 10.95
CA PRO A 116 -18.58 -16.55 10.97
C PRO A 116 -18.25 -17.22 9.62
N GLY A 117 -18.53 -16.56 8.50
CA GLY A 117 -18.14 -17.00 7.16
C GLY A 117 -16.61 -17.03 6.93
N LEU A 118 -15.84 -16.39 7.80
CA LEU A 118 -14.38 -16.33 7.80
C LEU A 118 -13.74 -17.21 8.89
N LEU A 119 -14.47 -18.24 9.36
CA LEU A 119 -13.94 -19.30 10.21
C LEU A 119 -13.98 -20.67 9.52
N ARG A 120 -13.01 -21.50 9.87
CA ARG A 120 -12.87 -22.87 9.39
C ARG A 120 -12.48 -23.78 10.53
N ARG A 121 -12.99 -25.02 10.55
CA ARG A 121 -12.67 -26.01 11.59
C ARG A 121 -11.23 -26.47 11.49
N SER A 122 -10.71 -26.57 10.27
CA SER A 122 -9.32 -26.89 9.98
C SER A 122 -8.72 -25.86 9.03
N SER A 123 -7.41 -25.68 9.08
CA SER A 123 -6.66 -24.89 8.10
C SER A 123 -6.78 -25.45 6.68
N VAL A 124 -7.06 -26.75 6.54
CA VAL A 124 -7.26 -27.42 5.25
C VAL A 124 -8.59 -27.00 4.61
N ASP A 125 -9.56 -26.54 5.40
CA ASP A 125 -10.85 -26.06 4.89
C ASP A 125 -10.80 -24.58 4.47
N ALA A 126 -9.67 -23.89 4.70
CA ALA A 126 -9.48 -22.53 4.23
C ALA A 126 -9.49 -22.52 2.69
N PRO A 127 -10.18 -21.55 2.06
CA PRO A 127 -10.15 -21.40 0.61
C PRO A 127 -8.70 -21.19 0.14
N SER A 128 -8.43 -21.65 -1.08
CA SER A 128 -7.13 -21.43 -1.70
C SER A 128 -6.92 -19.94 -1.92
N LEU A 129 -5.74 -19.44 -1.57
CA LEU A 129 -5.38 -18.04 -1.82
C LEU A 129 -5.35 -17.78 -3.34
N VAL A 130 -6.01 -16.71 -3.76
CA VAL A 130 -6.02 -16.20 -5.14
C VAL A 130 -5.00 -15.08 -5.28
N LEU A 131 -4.79 -14.28 -4.23
CA LEU A 131 -3.96 -13.07 -4.26
C LEU A 131 -3.03 -12.98 -3.04
N SER A 132 -1.76 -12.69 -3.26
CA SER A 132 -0.82 -12.29 -2.21
C SER A 132 -0.29 -10.89 -2.45
N LEU A 133 -0.47 -10.03 -1.46
CA LEU A 133 -0.04 -8.64 -1.50
C LEU A 133 1.13 -8.41 -0.55
N PHE A 134 2.13 -7.66 -1.03
CA PHE A 134 3.20 -7.11 -0.20
C PHE A 134 3.11 -5.58 -0.17
N CYS A 135 2.71 -5.02 0.95
CA CYS A 135 2.56 -3.58 1.13
C CYS A 135 3.77 -3.00 1.88
N VAL A 136 4.42 -1.98 1.33
CA VAL A 136 5.44 -1.20 2.05
C VAL A 136 4.85 0.17 2.38
N ARG A 137 4.84 0.54 3.66
CA ARG A 137 4.28 1.83 4.11
C ARG A 137 5.05 2.43 5.28
N TRP A 138 4.84 3.73 5.48
CA TRP A 138 5.42 4.45 6.62
C TRP A 138 4.91 3.93 7.96
N TRP A 139 5.80 3.77 8.95
CA TRP A 139 5.51 3.19 10.28
C TRP A 139 4.42 3.92 11.07
N ASP A 140 4.34 5.24 10.91
CA ASP A 140 3.41 6.08 11.65
C ASP A 140 2.09 6.21 10.89
N TYR A 141 1.23 5.21 11.07
CA TYR A 141 -0.15 5.24 10.59
C TYR A 141 -1.09 6.02 11.51
N TRP A 142 -0.66 6.33 12.73
CA TRP A 142 -1.55 6.83 13.78
C TRP A 142 -1.66 8.35 13.76
N SER A 143 -0.56 9.06 13.50
CA SER A 143 -0.53 10.53 13.53
C SER A 143 -1.40 11.18 12.45
N ASN A 144 -1.74 10.45 11.38
CA ASN A 144 -2.58 10.95 10.31
C ASN A 144 -3.73 9.98 9.96
N PRO A 145 -4.80 9.96 10.78
CA PRO A 145 -5.95 9.07 10.56
C PRO A 145 -6.88 9.58 9.45
N SER A 146 -6.67 10.79 8.92
CA SER A 146 -7.49 11.37 7.87
C SER A 146 -7.45 10.53 6.59
N TRP A 147 -8.44 10.69 5.72
CA TRP A 147 -8.41 10.14 4.37
C TRP A 147 -7.75 11.15 3.42
N SER A 148 -6.78 10.69 2.63
CA SER A 148 -6.13 11.49 1.59
C SER A 148 -5.56 10.57 0.52
N ASP A 149 -5.94 10.81 -0.73
CA ASP A 149 -5.45 10.11 -1.91
C ASP A 149 -4.03 10.52 -2.33
N TRP A 150 -3.56 11.67 -1.87
CA TRP A 150 -2.22 12.17 -2.17
C TRP A 150 -1.22 11.86 -1.05
N ASN A 151 -1.64 11.90 0.23
CA ASN A 151 -0.74 11.76 1.38
C ASN A 151 -0.53 10.30 1.77
N VAL A 152 0.63 9.73 1.45
CA VAL A 152 0.98 8.31 1.75
C VAL A 152 1.03 7.95 3.23
N THR A 153 1.05 8.95 4.13
CA THR A 153 0.96 8.73 5.59
C THR A 153 -0.48 8.57 6.08
N SER A 154 -1.46 8.91 5.24
CA SER A 154 -2.88 8.73 5.53
C SER A 154 -3.20 7.26 5.73
N ASP A 155 -3.73 6.92 6.90
CA ASP A 155 -4.26 5.58 7.13
C ASP A 155 -5.64 5.37 6.48
N GLY A 156 -6.38 6.45 6.24
CA GLY A 156 -7.69 6.42 5.59
C GLY A 156 -7.65 5.83 4.18
N LEU A 157 -6.64 6.20 3.36
CA LEU A 157 -6.47 5.62 2.02
C LEU A 157 -6.29 4.10 2.05
N LEU A 158 -5.48 3.61 2.99
CA LEU A 158 -5.20 2.18 3.10
C LEU A 158 -6.38 1.39 3.66
N LYS A 159 -7.13 1.98 4.61
CA LYS A 159 -8.41 1.44 5.04
C LYS A 159 -9.40 1.33 3.88
N ASP A 160 -9.46 2.34 3.01
CA ASP A 160 -10.35 2.33 1.86
C ASP A 160 -9.97 1.22 0.87
N LEU A 161 -8.68 1.12 0.50
CA LEU A 161 -8.19 0.09 -0.42
C LEU A 161 -8.32 -1.34 0.13
N LEU A 162 -8.18 -1.53 1.44
CA LEU A 162 -8.14 -2.86 2.06
C LEU A 162 -9.47 -3.31 2.65
N THR A 163 -10.31 -2.39 3.12
CA THR A 163 -11.57 -2.69 3.84
C THR A 163 -12.75 -1.81 3.43
N GLY A 164 -12.55 -0.82 2.55
CA GLY A 164 -13.60 0.04 2.02
C GLY A 164 -14.47 -0.64 0.95
N PRO A 165 -15.40 0.11 0.34
CA PRO A 165 -16.18 -0.38 -0.79
C PRO A 165 -15.28 -0.79 -1.96
N TYR A 166 -15.56 -1.96 -2.55
CA TYR A 166 -14.78 -2.60 -3.60
C TYR A 166 -13.33 -2.92 -3.22
N SER A 167 -13.02 -2.92 -1.92
CA SER A 167 -11.72 -3.30 -1.42
C SER A 167 -11.41 -4.77 -1.64
N VAL A 168 -10.15 -5.12 -1.41
CA VAL A 168 -9.69 -6.52 -1.49
C VAL A 168 -10.49 -7.42 -0.53
N ASP A 169 -10.78 -6.95 0.68
CA ASP A 169 -11.55 -7.71 1.68
C ASP A 169 -13.00 -7.94 1.25
N GLN A 170 -13.62 -6.97 0.58
CA GLN A 170 -14.99 -7.12 0.08
C GLN A 170 -15.09 -8.02 -1.16
N VAL A 171 -14.12 -7.94 -2.08
CA VAL A 171 -14.16 -8.66 -3.36
C VAL A 171 -13.61 -10.09 -3.23
N LEU A 172 -12.61 -10.30 -2.37
CA LEU A 172 -11.93 -11.59 -2.17
C LEU A 172 -11.95 -12.02 -0.69
N PRO A 173 -13.11 -12.06 0.00
CA PRO A 173 -13.17 -12.33 1.43
C PRO A 173 -12.57 -13.71 1.75
N GLY A 174 -11.48 -13.73 2.52
CA GLY A 174 -10.80 -14.97 2.85
C GLY A 174 -9.89 -15.55 1.76
N GLU A 175 -9.84 -14.98 0.55
CA GLU A 175 -9.10 -15.54 -0.59
C GLU A 175 -7.81 -14.78 -0.91
N TYR A 176 -7.38 -13.90 0.00
CA TYR A 176 -6.12 -13.17 -0.14
C TYR A 176 -5.29 -13.24 1.12
N GLU A 177 -4.02 -12.89 0.99
CA GLU A 177 -3.18 -12.54 2.13
C GLU A 177 -2.45 -11.23 1.86
N LEU A 178 -2.14 -10.53 2.95
CA LEU A 178 -1.42 -9.27 2.92
C LEU A 178 -0.26 -9.35 3.91
N HIS A 179 0.93 -9.08 3.43
CA HIS A 179 2.11 -8.85 4.27
C HIS A 179 2.47 -7.37 4.20
N THR A 180 2.66 -6.75 5.36
CA THR A 180 3.04 -5.33 5.45
C THR A 180 4.45 -5.20 5.99
N ALA A 181 5.27 -4.42 5.31
CA ALA A 181 6.54 -3.91 5.79
C ALA A 181 6.37 -2.45 6.20
N TRP A 182 6.52 -2.20 7.50
CA TRP A 182 6.58 -0.87 8.07
C TRP A 182 8.02 -0.38 8.06
N VAL A 183 8.23 0.87 7.64
CA VAL A 183 9.57 1.49 7.56
C VAL A 183 9.60 2.86 8.22
N GLN A 184 10.77 3.22 8.77
CA GLN A 184 11.03 4.52 9.39
C GLN A 184 12.07 5.35 8.65
N LYS A 185 12.90 4.71 7.84
CA LYS A 185 14.00 5.37 7.13
C LYS A 185 14.40 4.61 5.88
N SER A 186 15.12 5.30 5.00
CA SER A 186 15.64 4.77 3.74
C SER A 186 16.45 3.49 3.92
N GLN A 187 17.26 3.42 4.99
CA GLN A 187 18.08 2.24 5.29
C GLN A 187 17.25 0.97 5.57
N ASP A 188 15.99 1.10 6.02
CA ASP A 188 15.12 -0.05 6.26
C ASP A 188 14.76 -0.75 4.94
N LEU A 189 14.61 0.01 3.86
CA LEU A 189 14.32 -0.52 2.51
C LEU A 189 15.44 -1.42 2.00
N MET A 190 16.67 -1.17 2.43
CA MET A 190 17.83 -1.98 2.07
C MET A 190 17.85 -3.36 2.73
N GLN A 191 17.12 -3.53 3.83
CA GLN A 191 16.96 -4.80 4.52
C GLN A 191 15.83 -5.66 3.91
N ILE A 192 14.95 -5.07 3.10
CA ILE A 192 13.89 -5.81 2.40
C ILE A 192 14.49 -6.47 1.16
N THR A 193 14.58 -7.80 1.19
CA THR A 193 15.09 -8.62 0.09
C THR A 193 13.97 -9.27 -0.71
N GLY A 194 14.19 -9.45 -2.01
CA GLY A 194 13.19 -10.07 -2.89
C GLY A 194 12.94 -11.54 -2.57
N GLU A 195 13.98 -12.28 -2.18
CA GLU A 195 13.90 -13.71 -1.87
C GLU A 195 13.05 -13.97 -0.61
N GLU A 196 13.32 -13.25 0.48
CA GLU A 196 12.57 -13.39 1.72
C GLU A 196 11.10 -13.04 1.51
N VAL A 197 10.82 -11.94 0.80
CA VAL A 197 9.43 -11.55 0.48
C VAL A 197 8.76 -12.60 -0.38
N ARG A 198 9.43 -13.10 -1.42
CA ARG A 198 8.85 -14.11 -2.31
C ARG A 198 8.48 -15.39 -1.57
N ASN A 199 9.29 -15.79 -0.59
CA ASN A 199 9.04 -16.98 0.24
C ASN A 199 7.86 -16.81 1.21
N MET A 200 7.47 -15.58 1.54
CA MET A 200 6.29 -15.30 2.35
C MET A 200 4.98 -15.37 1.55
N LEU A 201 5.01 -15.04 0.26
CA LEU A 201 3.81 -14.91 -0.58
C LEU A 201 3.41 -16.26 -1.20
N ARG A 202 2.26 -16.79 -0.79
CA ARG A 202 1.76 -18.14 -1.10
C ARG A 202 0.78 -18.19 -2.27
N GLY A 203 0.07 -17.10 -2.52
CA GLY A 203 -0.93 -16.98 -3.57
C GLY A 203 -0.33 -16.98 -4.99
N PRO A 204 -1.13 -17.39 -6.00
CA PRO A 204 -0.67 -17.48 -7.38
C PRO A 204 -0.54 -16.11 -8.05
N HIS A 205 -1.42 -15.16 -7.73
CA HIS A 205 -1.29 -13.77 -8.18
C HIS A 205 -0.57 -12.98 -7.10
N ILE A 206 0.49 -12.29 -7.50
CA ILE A 206 1.36 -11.56 -6.58
C ILE A 206 1.46 -10.11 -7.02
N SER A 207 1.37 -9.19 -6.08
CA SER A 207 1.61 -7.76 -6.32
C SER A 207 2.25 -7.10 -5.10
N ASN A 208 3.16 -6.16 -5.34
CA ASN A 208 3.62 -5.24 -4.32
C ASN A 208 2.94 -3.87 -4.45
N TRP A 209 2.65 -3.23 -3.31
CA TRP A 209 2.11 -1.88 -3.22
C TRP A 209 3.02 -1.00 -2.37
N MET A 210 3.36 0.17 -2.89
CA MET A 210 4.34 1.07 -2.28
C MET A 210 3.69 2.40 -1.87
N PHE A 211 3.56 2.63 -0.58
CA PHE A 211 3.01 3.84 0.02
C PHE A 211 4.12 4.65 0.70
N LEU A 212 5.05 5.13 -0.11
CA LEU A 212 6.18 5.96 0.29
C LEU A 212 6.47 6.99 -0.82
N TRP A 213 7.12 8.08 -0.44
CA TRP A 213 7.55 9.14 -1.36
C TRP A 213 9.07 9.10 -1.58
N PRO A 214 9.56 8.61 -2.74
CA PRO A 214 10.97 8.70 -3.05
C PRO A 214 11.38 10.15 -3.33
N THR A 215 12.45 10.62 -2.70
CA THR A 215 13.01 11.97 -2.88
C THR A 215 14.53 11.94 -3.00
N ARG A 216 15.10 12.93 -3.69
CA ARG A 216 16.55 13.15 -3.79
C ARG A 216 17.13 13.98 -2.63
N SER A 217 16.28 14.39 -1.69
CA SER A 217 16.73 15.16 -0.53
C SER A 217 17.70 14.33 0.32
N THR A 218 18.81 14.94 0.75
CA THR A 218 19.73 14.33 1.71
C THR A 218 19.11 14.14 3.09
N THR A 219 18.01 14.85 3.37
CA THR A 219 17.21 14.72 4.59
C THR A 219 15.87 14.04 4.30
N ALA A 220 15.82 13.11 3.34
CA ALA A 220 14.58 12.42 2.96
C ALA A 220 13.81 11.89 4.19
N ASP A 221 14.53 11.20 5.08
CA ASP A 221 13.97 10.55 6.27
C ASP A 221 13.45 11.51 7.35
N SER A 222 13.72 12.83 7.24
CA SER A 222 13.21 13.80 8.21
C SER A 222 11.74 14.16 7.96
N GLN A 223 11.20 13.83 6.79
CA GLN A 223 9.81 14.07 6.43
C GLN A 223 9.01 12.76 6.49
N PRO A 224 7.87 12.71 7.20
CA PRO A 224 7.05 11.52 7.26
C PRO A 224 6.66 10.98 5.87
N GLY A 225 6.87 9.69 5.65
CA GLY A 225 6.58 9.02 4.39
C GLY A 225 7.62 9.23 3.28
N CYS A 226 8.57 10.15 3.46
CA CYS A 226 9.65 10.37 2.50
C CYS A 226 10.81 9.41 2.73
N VAL A 227 11.39 8.91 1.64
CA VAL A 227 12.56 8.01 1.64
C VAL A 227 13.49 8.37 0.48
N GLY A 228 14.74 7.96 0.56
CA GLY A 228 15.74 8.16 -0.47
C GLY A 228 15.34 7.47 -1.78
N GLU A 229 15.43 8.22 -2.88
CA GLU A 229 15.11 7.72 -4.22
C GLU A 229 15.90 6.44 -4.55
N TYR A 230 17.19 6.42 -4.20
CA TYR A 230 18.08 5.31 -4.53
C TYR A 230 17.63 4.02 -3.84
N GLU A 231 17.42 4.07 -2.53
CA GLU A 231 17.03 2.93 -1.70
C GLU A 231 15.65 2.41 -2.12
N TYR A 232 14.70 3.31 -2.37
CA TYR A 232 13.35 2.98 -2.83
C TYR A 232 13.37 2.21 -4.15
N PHE A 233 14.04 2.75 -5.18
CA PHE A 233 14.08 2.09 -6.49
C PHE A 233 14.96 0.84 -6.47
N ALA A 234 16.03 0.81 -5.69
CA ALA A 234 16.84 -0.40 -5.52
C ALA A 234 16.03 -1.53 -4.89
N MET A 235 15.26 -1.26 -3.84
CA MET A 235 14.34 -2.22 -3.23
C MET A 235 13.28 -2.69 -4.24
N THR A 236 12.58 -1.77 -4.90
CA THR A 236 11.52 -2.11 -5.85
C THR A 236 12.05 -2.99 -6.98
N GLN A 237 13.23 -2.69 -7.53
CA GLN A 237 13.87 -3.52 -8.54
C GLN A 237 14.26 -4.91 -8.02
N ARG A 238 14.69 -5.04 -6.76
CA ARG A 238 14.96 -6.36 -6.14
C ARG A 238 13.69 -7.20 -6.04
N LEU A 239 12.57 -6.59 -5.64
CA LEU A 239 11.26 -7.25 -5.57
C LEU A 239 10.78 -7.68 -6.96
N GLU A 240 10.83 -6.79 -7.95
CA GLU A 240 10.45 -7.09 -9.33
C GLU A 240 11.28 -8.23 -9.93
N ARG A 241 12.60 -8.25 -9.67
CA ARG A 241 13.48 -9.34 -10.10
C ARG A 241 13.17 -10.68 -9.41
N ALA A 242 12.63 -10.65 -8.20
CA ALA A 242 12.16 -11.84 -7.50
C ALA A 242 10.77 -12.31 -7.96
N GLY A 243 10.22 -11.72 -9.03
CA GLY A 243 8.91 -12.07 -9.57
C GLY A 243 7.74 -11.46 -8.80
N ILE A 244 7.98 -10.37 -8.03
CA ILE A 244 6.96 -9.64 -7.29
C ILE A 244 6.70 -8.31 -8.03
N PRO A 245 5.77 -8.27 -8.98
CA PRO A 245 5.54 -7.06 -9.77
C PRO A 245 4.94 -5.94 -8.92
N THR A 246 5.27 -4.69 -9.28
CA THR A 246 4.72 -3.49 -8.64
C THR A 246 3.33 -3.20 -9.22
N GLY A 247 2.28 -3.40 -8.42
CA GLY A 247 0.91 -3.08 -8.80
C GLY A 247 0.50 -1.64 -8.46
N TRP A 248 1.15 -1.03 -7.47
CA TRP A 248 0.96 0.40 -7.15
C TRP A 248 2.27 1.02 -6.62
N PRO A 249 2.67 2.21 -7.11
CA PRO A 249 1.98 3.03 -8.11
C PRO A 249 2.12 2.48 -9.53
N GLN A 250 3.34 2.23 -9.99
CA GLN A 250 3.68 1.64 -11.29
C GLN A 250 5.01 0.91 -11.16
N THR A 251 5.39 0.12 -12.16
CA THR A 251 6.72 -0.52 -12.23
C THR A 251 7.84 0.49 -11.97
N SER A 252 8.92 0.03 -11.32
CA SER A 252 10.02 0.87 -10.86
C SER A 252 10.55 1.81 -11.96
N TYR A 253 10.67 1.30 -13.18
CA TYR A 253 11.08 2.07 -14.34
C TYR A 253 10.10 3.20 -14.66
N LEU A 254 8.82 2.88 -14.88
CA LEU A 254 7.81 3.87 -15.26
C LEU A 254 7.61 4.88 -14.15
N TYR A 255 7.52 4.44 -12.90
CA TYR A 255 7.36 5.33 -11.76
C TYR A 255 8.51 6.32 -11.65
N ARG A 256 9.76 5.89 -11.90
CA ARG A 256 10.93 6.79 -11.92
C ARG A 256 10.86 7.83 -13.02
N GLN A 257 10.35 7.47 -14.21
CA GLN A 257 10.17 8.42 -15.30
C GLN A 257 9.13 9.49 -14.94
N LEU A 258 8.01 9.06 -14.35
CA LEU A 258 6.90 9.95 -13.97
C LEU A 258 7.28 10.86 -12.80
N SER A 259 7.77 10.29 -11.69
CA SER A 259 8.11 11.06 -10.48
C SER A 259 9.31 11.98 -10.71
N GLY A 260 10.29 11.55 -11.50
CA GLY A 260 11.43 12.38 -11.90
C GLY A 260 11.12 13.43 -12.96
N ARG A 261 9.88 13.49 -13.47
CA ARG A 261 9.46 14.35 -14.61
C ARG A 261 10.39 14.21 -15.82
N LEU A 262 10.90 13.01 -16.04
CA LEU A 262 11.91 12.73 -17.05
C LEU A 262 11.33 12.63 -18.47
N MET A 263 10.01 12.51 -18.58
CA MET A 263 9.29 12.50 -19.85
C MET A 263 9.22 13.88 -20.50
N THR A 264 9.10 14.96 -19.72
CA THR A 264 8.90 16.33 -20.27
C THR A 264 10.02 16.76 -21.22
N PRO A 265 11.32 16.58 -20.89
CA PRO A 265 12.42 16.91 -21.81
C PRO A 265 12.46 16.05 -23.09
N GLN A 266 11.88 14.84 -23.06
CA GLN A 266 11.81 13.98 -24.24
C GLN A 266 10.63 14.39 -25.13
N MET A 267 9.46 14.63 -24.51
CA MET A 267 8.25 15.00 -25.24
C MET A 267 8.33 16.39 -25.87
N CYS A 268 9.09 17.33 -25.30
CA CYS A 268 9.25 18.66 -25.88
C CYS A 268 10.02 18.67 -27.21
N LEU A 269 10.62 17.55 -27.63
CA LEU A 269 11.27 17.44 -28.95
C LEU A 269 10.28 17.14 -30.07
N HIS A 270 9.02 16.82 -29.74
CA HIS A 270 7.96 16.51 -30.70
C HIS A 270 6.88 17.61 -30.66
N PRO A 271 6.81 18.49 -31.69
CA PRO A 271 5.92 19.65 -31.70
C PRO A 271 4.43 19.31 -31.50
N GLU A 272 4.00 18.13 -31.96
CA GLU A 272 2.61 17.67 -31.86
C GLU A 272 2.10 17.55 -30.42
N TYR A 273 2.99 17.24 -29.46
CA TYR A 273 2.61 17.12 -28.05
C TYR A 273 2.44 18.47 -27.34
N LYS A 274 2.83 19.58 -27.97
CA LYS A 274 2.71 20.95 -27.41
C LYS A 274 3.32 21.10 -26.00
N VAL A 275 4.35 20.31 -25.70
CA VAL A 275 5.07 20.40 -24.42
C VAL A 275 6.07 21.56 -24.49
N PRO A 276 6.12 22.46 -23.49
CA PRO A 276 7.08 23.55 -23.45
C PRO A 276 8.53 23.05 -23.58
N ALA A 277 9.37 23.80 -24.29
CA ALA A 277 10.81 23.51 -24.38
C ALA A 277 11.38 23.34 -22.97
N THR A 278 11.92 22.15 -22.70
CA THR A 278 12.40 21.74 -21.39
C THR A 278 13.72 21.00 -21.58
N THR A 279 14.73 21.32 -20.78
CA THR A 279 16.01 20.62 -20.79
C THR A 279 16.29 20.01 -19.41
N ARG A 280 17.23 19.06 -19.36
CA ARG A 280 17.69 18.44 -18.12
C ARG A 280 19.02 19.05 -17.72
N VAL A 281 19.16 19.28 -16.43
CA VAL A 281 20.42 19.69 -15.80
C VAL A 281 20.84 18.59 -14.83
N HIS A 282 22.06 18.07 -15.00
CA HIS A 282 22.59 17.09 -14.05
C HIS A 282 23.04 17.80 -12.78
N TYR A 283 22.56 17.36 -11.61
CA TYR A 283 22.86 18.03 -10.34
C TYR A 283 24.36 18.09 -10.06
N ALA A 284 25.11 17.01 -10.34
CA ALA A 284 26.55 17.00 -10.11
C ALA A 284 27.29 18.08 -10.93
N GLU A 285 26.91 18.23 -12.21
CA GLU A 285 27.50 19.27 -13.06
C GLU A 285 27.13 20.66 -12.54
N PHE A 286 25.86 20.87 -12.18
CA PHE A 286 25.39 22.14 -11.65
C PHE A 286 26.09 22.51 -10.33
N ALA A 287 26.30 21.53 -9.44
CA ALA A 287 26.98 21.76 -8.18
C ALA A 287 28.45 22.19 -8.37
N GLU A 288 29.13 21.67 -9.40
CA GLU A 288 30.53 21.99 -9.71
C GLU A 288 30.67 23.34 -10.46
N ALA A 289 29.79 23.62 -11.42
CA ALA A 289 29.90 24.79 -12.30
C ALA A 289 28.52 25.40 -12.63
N GLN A 290 27.89 26.02 -11.63
CA GLN A 290 26.51 26.53 -11.69
C GLN A 290 26.24 27.42 -12.90
N GLN A 291 27.09 28.43 -13.14
CA GLN A 291 26.87 29.43 -14.19
C GLN A 291 27.02 28.82 -15.59
N ASP A 292 28.11 28.10 -15.85
CA ASP A 292 28.36 27.47 -17.15
C ASP A 292 27.27 26.47 -17.52
N VAL A 293 26.78 25.70 -16.53
CA VAL A 293 25.70 24.74 -16.74
C VAL A 293 24.37 25.44 -17.02
N ALA A 294 24.08 26.55 -16.32
CA ALA A 294 22.90 27.36 -16.59
C ALA A 294 22.93 27.97 -18.00
N ASP A 295 24.08 28.53 -18.41
CA ASP A 295 24.25 29.13 -19.74
C ASP A 295 24.10 28.08 -20.84
N ARG A 296 24.70 26.89 -20.67
CA ARG A 296 24.48 25.75 -21.59
C ARG A 296 23.01 25.32 -21.64
N ALA A 297 22.35 25.23 -20.49
CA ALA A 297 20.94 24.84 -20.42
C ALA A 297 20.03 25.86 -21.13
N ILE A 298 20.28 27.16 -20.94
CA ILE A 298 19.57 28.24 -21.64
C ILE A 298 19.83 28.16 -23.15
N GLY A 299 21.08 27.97 -23.57
CA GLY A 299 21.43 27.77 -24.97
C GLY A 299 20.64 26.63 -25.61
N CYS A 300 20.65 25.44 -24.99
CA CYS A 300 19.87 24.29 -25.45
C CYS A 300 18.36 24.59 -25.54
N LEU A 301 17.80 25.33 -24.58
CA LEU A 301 16.38 25.71 -24.61
C LEU A 301 16.06 26.65 -25.78
N LEU A 302 16.94 27.61 -26.07
CA LEU A 302 16.78 28.51 -27.22
C LEU A 302 16.87 27.74 -28.54
N ASP A 303 17.79 26.78 -28.65
CA ASP A 303 17.94 25.93 -29.83
C ASP A 303 16.69 25.07 -30.08
N ILE A 304 16.15 24.45 -29.02
CA ILE A 304 14.89 23.68 -29.09
C ILE A 304 13.73 24.58 -29.51
N ARG A 305 13.63 25.79 -28.95
CA ARG A 305 12.59 26.75 -29.36
C ARG A 305 12.73 27.19 -30.82
N GLY A 306 13.96 27.36 -31.31
CA GLY A 306 14.24 27.69 -32.70
C GLY A 306 13.86 26.57 -33.66
N SER A 307 14.13 25.31 -33.30
CA SER A 307 13.87 24.15 -34.15
C SER A 307 12.39 23.76 -34.23
N MET A 308 11.61 24.02 -33.18
CA MET A 308 10.16 23.73 -33.17
C MET A 308 9.32 24.67 -34.06
N GLY A 309 9.94 25.72 -34.62
CA GLY A 309 9.23 26.80 -35.29
C GLY A 309 8.45 27.64 -34.28
N ALA A 310 8.50 28.97 -34.40
CA ALA A 310 7.55 29.79 -33.66
C ALA A 310 6.14 29.34 -34.07
N PRO A 311 5.19 29.12 -33.13
CA PRO A 311 3.80 28.93 -33.52
C PRO A 311 3.45 30.10 -34.42
N ALA A 312 3.04 29.81 -35.66
CA ALA A 312 2.62 30.83 -36.61
C ALA A 312 1.60 31.69 -35.87
N VAL A 313 1.99 32.90 -35.50
CA VAL A 313 1.08 33.86 -34.88
C VAL A 313 0.00 34.02 -35.93
N ALA A 314 -1.19 33.46 -35.66
CA ALA A 314 -2.33 33.62 -36.53
C ALA A 314 -2.53 35.13 -36.64
N GLY A 315 -2.13 35.69 -37.79
CA GLY A 315 -2.37 37.09 -38.08
C GLY A 315 -3.85 37.36 -37.90
N PRO A 316 -4.23 38.55 -37.42
CA PRO A 316 -5.64 38.90 -37.30
C PRO A 316 -6.32 38.60 -38.64
N SER A 317 -7.41 37.83 -38.57
CA SER A 317 -8.26 37.57 -39.73
C SER A 317 -8.78 38.92 -40.20
N GLU A 318 -8.37 39.37 -41.39
CA GLU A 318 -9.04 40.47 -42.09
C GLU A 318 -10.45 40.06 -42.53
#